data_AF-A0A7S2DPB7-F1
#
_entry.id   AF-A0A7S2DPB7-F1
#
_cell.length_a   1.000
_cell.length_b   1.000
_cell.length_c   1.000
_cell.angle_alpha   90.00
_cell.angle_beta   90.00
_cell.angle_gamma   90.00
#
_symmetry.space_group_name_H-M   'P 1'
#
loop_
_entity.id
_entity.type
_entity.pdbx_description
1 polymer ?
#
loop_
_entity_poly.entity_id
_entity_poly.type
_entity_poly.pdbx_seq_one_letter_code
_entity_poly.pdbx_strand_id
1 'polypeptide(L)'
;RDLHKLGGLTQLRLVSCEQLCNTHLAALGGCIHLTELELNGCRGISSLDALADCPRLHTLRLAGCTGLLDISSLRLCVSLCSLSTSYCHALRTFSLPLPHLSDLDLGDTSIASCHQLMPFSPSLT
;
A
#
# COMPACT_ATOMS: atom_id res chain seq x y z
N ARG A 1 -8.24 21.38 6.96
CA ARG A 1 -9.60 20.80 6.89
C ARG A 1 -9.56 19.51 7.70
N ASP A 2 -10.45 19.41 8.69
CA ASP A 2 -10.35 18.52 9.84
C ASP A 2 -10.68 17.06 9.47
N LEU A 3 -9.65 16.24 9.27
CA LEU A 3 -9.76 14.85 8.82
C LEU A 3 -9.94 13.85 9.96
N HIS A 4 -9.95 14.31 11.22
CA HIS A 4 -10.44 13.53 12.36
C HIS A 4 -11.87 13.00 12.14
N LYS A 5 -12.64 13.61 11.22
CA LYS A 5 -13.98 13.15 10.82
C LYS A 5 -13.98 11.85 10.02
N LEU A 6 -12.84 11.41 9.48
CA LEU A 6 -12.69 10.10 8.84
C LEU A 6 -12.33 9.00 9.85
N GLY A 7 -12.33 9.29 11.15
CA GLY A 7 -11.98 8.31 12.18
C GLY A 7 -12.80 7.01 12.13
N GLY A 8 -14.03 7.04 11.60
CA GLY A 8 -14.86 5.85 11.41
C GLY A 8 -14.71 5.14 10.05
N LEU A 9 -13.86 5.62 9.15
CA LEU A 9 -13.74 5.09 7.80
C LEU A 9 -13.07 3.71 7.84
N THR A 10 -13.77 2.69 7.33
CA THR A 10 -13.28 1.32 7.24
C THR A 10 -12.83 0.95 5.83
N GLN A 11 -13.45 1.53 4.81
CA GLN A 11 -13.11 1.28 3.41
C GLN A 11 -13.07 2.59 2.64
N LEU A 12 -12.09 2.72 1.74
CA LEU A 12 -11.98 3.85 0.84
C LEU A 12 -11.55 3.40 -0.55
N ARG A 13 -12.25 3.88 -1.58
CA ARG A 13 -11.95 3.58 -2.98
C ARG A 13 -11.84 4.88 -3.76
N LEU A 14 -10.65 5.17 -4.27
CA LEU A 14 -10.32 6.32 -5.12
C LEU A 14 -9.65 5.79 -6.37
N VAL A 15 -10.42 5.63 -7.46
CA VAL A 15 -9.93 5.01 -8.69
C VAL A 15 -9.70 6.08 -9.75
N SER A 16 -8.59 5.96 -10.49
CA SER A 16 -8.17 6.86 -11.57
C SER A 16 -8.14 8.35 -11.18
N CYS A 17 -7.84 8.63 -9.90
CA CYS A 17 -7.72 10.00 -9.41
C CYS A 17 -6.32 10.55 -9.74
N GLU A 18 -6.13 11.04 -10.96
CA GLU A 18 -4.81 11.48 -11.45
C GLU A 18 -4.22 12.66 -10.67
N GLN A 19 -5.07 13.50 -10.07
CA GLN A 19 -4.66 14.62 -9.22
C GLN A 19 -4.36 14.21 -7.77
N LEU A 20 -4.68 12.97 -7.40
CA LEU A 20 -4.37 12.45 -6.08
C LEU A 20 -2.86 12.27 -5.95
N CYS A 21 -2.30 12.79 -4.87
CA CYS A 21 -0.87 12.78 -4.62
C CYS A 21 -0.61 12.63 -3.12
N ASN A 22 0.66 12.56 -2.73
CA ASN A 22 1.05 12.23 -1.36
C ASN A 22 0.50 13.19 -0.30
N THR A 23 0.34 14.48 -0.61
CA THR A 23 -0.26 15.46 0.30
C THR A 23 -1.74 15.20 0.54
N HIS A 24 -2.45 14.71 -0.48
CA HIS A 24 -3.83 14.25 -0.35
C HIS A 24 -3.90 12.92 0.41
N LEU A 25 -2.96 12.01 0.19
CA LEU A 25 -2.91 10.73 0.90
C LEU A 25 -2.63 10.92 2.40
N ALA A 26 -1.83 11.93 2.77
CA ALA A 26 -1.61 12.33 4.16
C ALA A 26 -2.91 12.65 4.91
N ALA A 27 -3.99 12.95 4.18
CA ALA A 27 -5.30 13.15 4.76
C ALA A 27 -5.91 11.88 5.41
N LEU A 28 -5.40 10.71 5.03
CA LEU A 28 -5.78 9.42 5.63
C LEU A 28 -5.02 9.13 6.93
N GLY A 29 -4.03 9.95 7.28
CA GLY A 29 -3.32 9.84 8.56
C GLY A 29 -4.31 9.85 9.72
N GLY A 30 -4.24 8.83 10.58
CA GLY A 30 -5.15 8.67 11.71
C GLY A 30 -6.50 7.98 11.39
N CYS A 31 -6.70 7.47 10.17
CA CYS A 31 -7.83 6.58 9.86
C CYS A 31 -7.57 5.17 10.46
N ILE A 32 -7.48 5.08 11.79
CA ILE A 32 -7.08 3.87 12.51
C ILE A 32 -8.02 2.67 12.31
N HIS A 33 -9.23 2.91 11.79
CA HIS A 33 -10.24 1.91 11.49
C HIS A 33 -10.21 1.42 10.04
N LEU A 34 -9.39 2.01 9.17
CA LEU A 34 -9.32 1.67 7.75
C LEU A 34 -8.78 0.25 7.58
N THR A 35 -9.57 -0.62 6.96
CA THR A 35 -9.24 -2.01 6.66
C THR A 35 -9.00 -2.24 5.17
N GLU A 36 -9.62 -1.45 4.30
CA GLU A 36 -9.43 -1.57 2.85
C GLU A 36 -9.20 -0.21 2.18
N LEU A 37 -8.19 -0.17 1.33
CA LEU A 37 -7.85 1.01 0.54
C LEU A 37 -7.58 0.62 -0.92
N GLU A 38 -8.32 1.23 -1.84
CA GLU A 38 -8.10 1.09 -3.28
C GLU A 38 -7.75 2.45 -3.88
N LEU A 39 -6.58 2.54 -4.52
CA LEU A 39 -6.04 3.73 -5.16
C LEU A 39 -5.67 3.48 -6.62
N ASN A 40 -6.27 2.47 -7.26
CA ASN A 40 -5.93 2.04 -8.60
C ASN A 40 -5.90 3.22 -9.59
N GLY A 41 -4.82 3.36 -10.37
CA GLY A 41 -4.64 4.42 -11.36
C GLY A 41 -4.33 5.81 -10.78
N CYS A 42 -4.03 5.94 -9.48
CA CYS A 42 -3.62 7.21 -8.87
C CYS A 42 -2.14 7.50 -9.13
N ARG A 43 -1.83 8.04 -10.31
CA ARG A 43 -0.45 8.21 -10.80
C ARG A 43 0.39 9.24 -10.05
N GLY A 44 -0.24 10.17 -9.31
CA GLY A 44 0.46 11.19 -8.52
C GLY A 44 0.98 10.71 -7.16
N ILE A 45 0.72 9.44 -6.79
CA ILE A 45 1.20 8.85 -5.54
C ILE A 45 2.58 8.22 -5.77
N SER A 46 3.60 8.75 -5.09
CA SER A 46 4.98 8.21 -5.17
C SER A 46 5.46 7.48 -3.92
N SER A 47 4.89 7.79 -2.74
CA SER A 47 5.12 7.16 -1.44
C SER A 47 3.81 6.75 -0.74
N LEU A 48 3.89 5.83 0.23
CA LEU A 48 2.78 5.35 1.06
C LEU A 48 2.95 5.68 2.55
N ASP A 49 3.82 6.64 2.89
CA ASP A 49 4.16 6.91 4.30
C ASP A 49 2.95 7.28 5.16
N ALA A 50 1.94 7.92 4.59
CA ALA A 50 0.69 8.23 5.27
C ALA A 50 -0.10 7.00 5.76
N LEU A 51 0.15 5.82 5.17
CA LEU A 51 -0.51 4.56 5.56
C LEU A 51 0.15 3.89 6.77
N ALA A 52 1.31 4.37 7.21
CA ALA A 52 1.97 3.90 8.42
C ALA A 52 1.07 4.01 9.67
N ASP A 53 0.17 4.99 9.68
CA ASP A 53 -0.76 5.25 10.78
C ASP A 53 -2.10 4.50 10.63
N CYS A 54 -2.19 3.54 9.71
CA CYS A 54 -3.39 2.70 9.48
C CYS A 54 -3.12 1.24 9.92
N PRO A 55 -3.03 0.94 11.23
CA PRO A 55 -2.58 -0.36 11.72
C PRO A 55 -3.51 -1.54 11.38
N ARG A 56 -4.77 -1.24 11.03
CA ARG A 56 -5.81 -2.23 10.68
C ARG A 56 -5.93 -2.48 9.17
N LEU A 57 -5.12 -1.80 8.35
CA LEU A 57 -5.18 -1.95 6.90
C LEU A 57 -4.84 -3.38 6.52
N HIS A 58 -5.81 -4.07 5.92
CA HIS A 58 -5.76 -5.48 5.59
C HIS A 58 -5.61 -5.70 4.08
N THR A 59 -6.24 -4.84 3.29
CA THR A 59 -6.19 -4.90 1.82
C THR A 59 -5.78 -3.55 1.24
N LEU A 60 -4.76 -3.58 0.38
CA LEU A 60 -4.28 -2.40 -0.35
C LEU A 60 -4.16 -2.71 -1.84
N ARG A 61 -4.87 -1.94 -2.68
CA ARG A 61 -4.83 -2.06 -4.14
C ARG A 61 -4.31 -0.78 -4.77
N LEU A 62 -3.23 -0.90 -5.53
CA LEU A 62 -2.45 0.19 -6.12
C LEU A 62 -2.22 -0.02 -7.62
N ALA A 63 -3.03 -0.85 -8.28
CA ALA A 63 -2.80 -1.22 -9.68
C ALA A 63 -2.76 0.03 -10.58
N GLY A 64 -1.72 0.16 -11.40
CA GLY A 64 -1.52 1.30 -12.29
C GLY A 64 -1.11 2.61 -11.60
N CYS A 65 -0.66 2.57 -10.35
CA CYS A 65 0.00 3.70 -9.68
C CYS A 65 1.43 3.87 -10.22
N THR A 66 1.56 4.33 -11.46
CA THR A 66 2.84 4.38 -12.18
C THR A 66 3.88 5.33 -11.59
N GLY A 67 3.49 6.23 -10.68
CA GLY A 67 4.40 7.12 -9.94
C GLY A 67 4.98 6.50 -8.68
N LEU A 68 4.48 5.34 -8.24
CA LEU A 68 4.89 4.68 -7.00
C LEU A 68 6.33 4.15 -7.11
N LEU A 69 7.22 4.66 -6.26
CA LEU A 69 8.65 4.35 -6.33
C LEU A 69 9.06 3.27 -5.32
N ASP A 70 8.44 3.31 -4.14
CA ASP A 70 8.78 2.47 -3.01
C ASP A 70 7.54 2.19 -2.17
N ILE A 71 7.55 1.05 -1.48
CA ILE A 71 6.48 0.61 -0.58
C ILE A 71 7.00 0.35 0.84
N SER A 72 8.23 0.72 1.17
CA SER A 72 8.88 0.38 2.46
C SER A 72 8.13 0.88 3.70
N SER A 73 7.24 1.86 3.57
CA SER A 73 6.36 2.31 4.65
C SER A 73 5.35 1.25 5.10
N LEU A 74 4.99 0.29 4.23
CA LEU A 74 4.04 -0.77 4.55
C LEU A 74 4.52 -1.74 5.64
N ARG A 75 5.80 -1.70 6.05
CA ARG A 75 6.31 -2.47 7.20
C ARG A 75 5.56 -2.20 8.51
N LEU A 76 4.89 -1.05 8.60
CA LEU A 76 4.12 -0.63 9.78
C LEU A 76 2.65 -1.09 9.69
N CYS A 77 2.19 -1.52 8.51
CA CYS A 77 0.86 -2.08 8.28
C CYS A 77 0.85 -3.56 8.68
N VAL A 78 0.98 -3.86 9.97
CA VAL A 78 1.14 -5.22 10.51
C VAL A 78 -0.02 -6.18 10.21
N SER A 79 -1.20 -5.64 9.88
CA SER A 79 -2.41 -6.42 9.54
C SER A 79 -2.58 -6.68 8.03
N LEU A 80 -1.64 -6.20 7.20
CA LEU A 80 -1.77 -6.28 5.75
C LEU A 80 -1.63 -7.72 5.25
N CYS A 81 -2.70 -8.23 4.64
CA CYS A 81 -2.77 -9.60 4.13
C CYS A 81 -2.85 -9.67 2.61
N SER A 82 -3.35 -8.61 1.97
CA SER A 82 -3.51 -8.53 0.51
C SER A 82 -2.93 -7.23 -0.04
N LEU A 83 -1.99 -7.35 -0.97
CA LEU A 83 -1.34 -6.24 -1.66
C LEU A 83 -1.32 -6.47 -3.17
N SER A 84 -1.86 -5.54 -3.94
CA SER A 84 -1.71 -5.51 -5.40
C SER A 84 -1.04 -4.21 -5.83
N THR A 85 0.06 -4.32 -6.57
CA THR A 85 0.82 -3.22 -7.17
C THR A 85 1.01 -3.43 -8.67
N SER A 86 0.11 -4.17 -9.32
CA SER A 86 0.28 -4.49 -10.74
C SER A 86 0.36 -3.23 -11.61
N TYR A 87 1.16 -3.25 -12.67
CA TYR A 87 1.41 -2.10 -13.54
C TYR A 87 2.05 -0.88 -12.85
N CYS A 88 2.60 -1.03 -11.65
CA CYS A 88 3.43 -0.01 -10.99
C CYS A 88 4.85 -0.03 -11.57
N HIS A 89 5.01 0.43 -12.81
CA HIS A 89 6.27 0.33 -13.55
C HIS A 89 7.46 1.04 -12.88
N ALA A 90 7.22 2.06 -12.05
CA ALA A 90 8.29 2.78 -11.35
C ALA A 90 8.69 2.13 -10.01
N LEU A 91 7.95 1.11 -9.56
CA LEU A 91 8.24 0.38 -8.33
C LEU A 91 9.43 -0.56 -8.56
N ARG A 92 10.53 -0.32 -7.83
CA ARG A 92 11.79 -1.05 -8.00
C ARG A 92 12.19 -1.88 -6.79
N THR A 93 11.62 -1.59 -5.63
CA THR A 93 11.98 -2.18 -4.35
C THR A 93 10.79 -2.92 -3.76
N PHE A 94 11.06 -4.15 -3.32
CA PHE A 94 10.16 -4.91 -2.47
C PHE A 94 11.03 -5.66 -1.47
N SER A 95 11.13 -5.16 -0.24
CA SER A 95 11.88 -5.81 0.82
C SER A 95 11.26 -5.41 2.15
N LEU A 96 10.21 -6.13 2.54
CA LEU A 96 9.53 -5.91 3.81
C LEU A 96 9.13 -7.24 4.43
N PRO A 97 9.35 -7.44 5.74
CA PRO A 97 8.74 -8.54 6.44
C PRO A 97 7.25 -8.25 6.58
N LEU A 98 6.44 -8.84 5.70
CA LEU A 98 4.98 -8.84 5.81
C LEU A 98 4.52 -10.26 6.15
N PRO A 99 4.77 -10.79 7.36
CA PRO A 99 4.61 -12.21 7.67
C PRO A 99 3.18 -12.76 7.47
N HIS A 100 2.19 -11.87 7.41
CA HIS A 100 0.78 -12.20 7.23
C HIS A 100 0.28 -12.00 5.80
N LEU A 101 1.13 -11.57 4.86
CA LEU A 101 0.77 -11.37 3.47
C LEU A 101 0.52 -12.74 2.81
N SER A 102 -0.71 -12.95 2.37
CA SER A 102 -1.16 -14.19 1.71
C SER A 102 -1.44 -13.98 0.22
N ASP A 103 -1.89 -12.78 -0.14
CA ASP A 103 -2.14 -12.38 -1.51
C ASP A 103 -1.20 -11.25 -1.91
N LEU A 104 -0.37 -11.52 -2.91
CA LEU A 104 0.58 -10.56 -3.47
C LEU A 104 0.54 -10.58 -4.99
N ASP A 105 0.22 -9.44 -5.57
CA ASP A 105 0.27 -9.20 -7.01
C ASP A 105 1.31 -8.11 -7.34
N LEU A 106 2.38 -8.51 -8.00
CA LEU A 106 3.48 -7.66 -8.48
C LEU A 106 3.55 -7.64 -10.02
N GLY A 107 2.49 -8.04 -10.73
CA GLY A 107 2.49 -8.14 -12.19
C GLY A 107 2.91 -6.82 -12.86
N ASP A 108 3.73 -6.89 -13.91
CA ASP A 108 4.15 -5.69 -14.65
C ASP A 108 4.79 -4.60 -13.75
N THR A 109 5.59 -4.99 -12.76
CA THR A 109 6.45 -4.07 -11.97
C THR A 109 7.91 -4.14 -12.43
N SER A 110 8.73 -3.15 -12.04
CA SER A 110 10.18 -3.15 -12.31
C SER A 110 11.01 -3.86 -11.23
N ILE A 111 10.37 -4.68 -10.38
CA ILE A 111 11.06 -5.45 -9.33
C ILE A 111 11.84 -6.56 -10.03
N ALA A 112 13.15 -6.33 -10.19
CA ALA A 112 13.99 -7.09 -11.12
C ALA A 112 14.34 -8.51 -10.63
N SER A 113 14.00 -8.90 -9.39
CA SER A 113 14.35 -10.23 -8.87
C SER A 113 13.54 -10.64 -7.64
N CYS A 114 13.02 -11.88 -7.66
CA CYS A 114 12.40 -12.53 -6.48
C CYS A 114 13.37 -12.69 -5.30
N HIS A 115 14.67 -12.44 -5.47
CA HIS A 115 15.66 -12.46 -4.38
C HIS A 115 15.48 -11.29 -3.38
N GLN A 116 14.83 -10.19 -3.79
CA GLN A 116 14.38 -9.14 -2.87
C GLN A 116 13.13 -9.59 -2.07
N LEU A 117 12.38 -10.57 -2.59
CA LEU A 117 11.24 -11.20 -1.93
C LEU A 117 11.69 -12.29 -0.94
N MET A 118 12.83 -12.10 -0.22
CA MET A 118 13.43 -13.11 0.67
C MET A 118 12.35 -13.91 1.42
N PRO A 119 12.52 -15.24 1.51
CA PRO A 119 11.42 -16.15 1.71
C PRO A 119 10.71 -15.79 3.00
N PHE A 120 9.39 -15.71 2.92
CA PHE A 120 8.50 -15.97 4.03
C PHE A 120 8.94 -17.30 4.64
N SER A 121 9.86 -17.29 5.60
CA SER A 121 10.09 -18.43 6.46
C SER A 121 9.07 -18.28 7.59
N PRO A 122 7.89 -18.92 7.52
CA PRO A 122 7.17 -19.17 8.76
C PRO A 122 8.17 -19.98 9.59
N SER A 123 8.57 -19.44 10.74
CA SER A 123 9.22 -20.29 11.72
C SER A 123 8.23 -21.42 11.99
N LEU A 124 8.55 -22.63 11.54
CA LEU A 124 7.85 -23.83 11.96
C LEU A 124 8.09 -23.93 13.48
N THR A 125 7.09 -23.56 14.25
CA THR A 125 6.88 -23.99 15.63
C THR A 125 5.62 -24.82 15.68
#